data_AF-A0A132A3I2-F1
#
_entry.id   AF-A0A132A3I2-F1
#
_cell.length_a   1.000
_cell.length_b   1.000
_cell.length_c   1.000
_cell.angle_alpha   90.00
_cell.angle_beta   90.00
_cell.angle_gamma   90.00
#
_symmetry.space_group_name_H-M   'P 1'
#
loop_
_entity.id
_entity.type
_entity.pdbx_description
1 polymer ?
#
loop_
_entity_poly.entity_id
_entity_poly.type
_entity_poly.pdbx_seq_one_letter_code
_entity_poly.pdbx_strand_id
1 'polypeptide(L)'
;MGPITDENVFNGDDIKMVSEKNRLESFKNWKFKTGKCTKEKMARTGFYHCNIKKENTVRCFFCFLLLDNWTKNDDPQERHLSNNPNCIFAKLNKDQDNLTVSELNLVIQERNKNMIVRFIGLFLLVEII
;
A
#
# COMPACT_ATOMS: atom_id res chain seq x y z
N MET A 1 -12.84 0.52 -10.59
CA MET A 1 -12.15 1.62 -9.88
C MET A 1 -11.09 2.13 -10.83
N GLY A 2 -11.05 3.43 -11.08
CA GLY A 2 -10.01 4.04 -11.92
C GLY A 2 -8.60 3.92 -11.31
N PRO A 3 -7.57 4.42 -12.00
CA PRO A 3 -6.23 4.54 -11.44
C PRO A 3 -6.23 5.38 -10.16
N ILE A 4 -5.44 4.99 -9.16
CA ILE A 4 -5.18 5.78 -7.95
C ILE A 4 -3.75 6.31 -8.03
N THR A 5 -3.58 7.44 -8.71
CA THR A 5 -2.29 8.14 -8.87
C THR A 5 -1.83 8.79 -7.56
N ASP A 6 -0.65 9.42 -7.54
CA ASP A 6 -0.24 10.25 -6.39
C ASP A 6 -1.18 11.44 -6.18
N GLU A 7 -1.68 12.08 -7.25
CA GLU A 7 -2.67 13.15 -7.18
C GLU A 7 -3.98 12.68 -6.53
N ASN A 8 -4.48 11.50 -6.94
CA ASN A 8 -5.68 10.91 -6.33
C ASN A 8 -5.48 10.59 -4.84
N VAL A 9 -4.28 10.15 -4.45
CA VAL A 9 -3.93 9.90 -3.03
C VAL A 9 -4.00 11.21 -2.22
N PHE A 10 -3.46 12.31 -2.75
CA PHE A 10 -3.50 13.61 -2.05
C PHE A 10 -4.90 14.20 -1.94
N ASN A 11 -5.78 13.87 -2.87
CA ASN A 11 -7.20 14.22 -2.80
C ASN A 11 -8.00 13.29 -1.86
N GLY A 12 -7.37 12.27 -1.27
CA GLY A 12 -7.99 11.35 -0.33
C GLY A 12 -8.75 10.19 -0.96
N ASP A 13 -8.66 9.98 -2.28
CA ASP A 13 -9.39 8.94 -3.00
C ASP A 13 -8.99 7.51 -2.56
N ASP A 14 -7.82 7.39 -1.94
CA ASP A 14 -7.26 6.14 -1.44
C ASP A 14 -7.67 5.82 0.02
N ILE A 15 -8.40 6.71 0.72
CA ILE A 15 -8.77 6.50 2.13
C ILE A 15 -9.55 5.19 2.36
N LYS A 16 -10.35 4.79 1.37
CA LYS A 16 -11.06 3.51 1.38
C LYS A 16 -10.12 2.29 1.47
N MET A 17 -8.86 2.42 1.05
CA MET A 17 -7.85 1.35 1.12
C MET A 17 -7.28 1.14 2.53
N VAL A 18 -7.68 1.97 3.50
CA VAL A 18 -7.55 1.65 4.92
C VAL A 18 -8.21 0.32 5.23
N SER A 19 -9.33 -0.04 4.60
CA SER A 19 -9.98 -1.34 4.82
C SER A 19 -9.27 -2.47 4.07
N GLU A 20 -8.86 -3.52 4.80
CA GLU A 20 -8.28 -4.73 4.19
C GLU A 20 -9.20 -5.38 3.16
N LYS A 21 -10.50 -5.41 3.44
CA LYS A 21 -11.51 -5.89 2.50
C LYS A 21 -11.45 -5.13 1.17
N ASN A 22 -11.40 -3.79 1.21
CA ASN A 22 -11.29 -2.98 0.00
C ASN A 22 -9.96 -3.22 -0.73
N ARG A 23 -8.86 -3.41 0.01
CA ARG A 23 -7.57 -3.80 -0.58
C ARG A 23 -7.68 -5.13 -1.30
N LEU A 24 -8.30 -6.14 -0.69
CA LEU A 24 -8.50 -7.46 -1.30
C LEU A 24 -9.36 -7.38 -2.57
N GLU A 25 -10.46 -6.63 -2.53
CA GLU A 25 -11.37 -6.43 -3.66
C GLU A 25 -10.73 -5.67 -4.84
N SER A 26 -9.67 -4.91 -4.59
CA SER A 26 -8.91 -4.24 -5.65
C SER A 26 -8.22 -5.24 -6.60
N PHE A 27 -7.90 -6.45 -6.13
CA PHE A 27 -7.17 -7.48 -6.88
C PHE A 27 -8.07 -8.33 -7.80
N LYS A 28 -8.91 -7.70 -8.63
CA LYS A 28 -9.89 -8.40 -9.48
C LYS A 28 -9.25 -9.44 -10.41
N ASN A 29 -8.18 -9.05 -11.12
CA ASN A 29 -7.50 -9.88 -12.12
C ASN A 29 -6.09 -10.29 -11.69
N TRP A 30 -5.83 -10.41 -10.39
CA TRP A 30 -4.50 -10.79 -9.91
C TRP A 30 -4.14 -12.21 -10.35
N LYS A 31 -3.02 -12.36 -11.06
CA LYS A 31 -2.64 -13.60 -11.76
C LYS A 31 -2.14 -14.72 -10.84
N PHE A 32 -1.62 -14.39 -9.66
CA PHE A 32 -1.07 -15.38 -8.73
C PHE A 32 -2.14 -15.90 -7.79
N LYS A 33 -2.71 -17.07 -8.13
CA LYS A 33 -3.72 -17.76 -7.30
C LYS A 33 -3.09 -18.65 -6.22
N THR A 34 -1.84 -19.05 -6.40
CA THR A 34 -1.07 -19.90 -5.48
C THR A 34 0.33 -19.32 -5.24
N GLY A 35 1.05 -19.86 -4.26
CA GLY A 35 2.40 -19.42 -3.89
C GLY A 35 2.42 -18.40 -2.75
N LYS A 36 3.46 -17.57 -2.70
CA LYS A 36 3.60 -16.52 -1.67
C LYS A 36 2.92 -15.21 -2.05
N CYS A 37 2.76 -14.97 -3.35
CA CYS A 37 2.31 -13.69 -3.90
C CYS A 37 0.79 -13.63 -4.14
N THR A 38 -0.03 -14.24 -3.28
CA THR A 38 -1.49 -14.25 -3.47
C THR A 38 -2.13 -12.91 -3.13
N LYS A 39 -3.35 -12.65 -3.63
CA LYS A 39 -4.06 -11.39 -3.37
C LYS A 39 -4.36 -11.17 -1.88
N GLU A 40 -4.58 -12.26 -1.13
CA GLU A 40 -4.84 -12.24 0.31
C GLU A 40 -3.59 -11.74 1.05
N LYS A 41 -2.42 -12.31 0.73
CA LYS A 41 -1.15 -11.89 1.33
C LYS A 41 -0.79 -10.45 0.93
N MET A 42 -1.07 -10.04 -0.30
CA MET A 42 -0.93 -8.64 -0.72
C MET A 42 -1.79 -7.69 0.11
N ALA A 43 -3.10 -7.95 0.22
CA ALA A 43 -4.02 -7.12 0.97
C ALA A 43 -3.64 -7.05 2.46
N ARG A 44 -3.31 -8.19 3.06
CA ARG A 44 -2.89 -8.32 4.46
C ARG A 44 -1.63 -7.52 4.78
N THR A 45 -0.65 -7.51 3.87
CA THR A 45 0.60 -6.74 4.02
C THR A 45 0.47 -5.26 3.63
N GLY A 46 -0.76 -4.80 3.39
CA GLY A 46 -1.09 -3.40 3.17
C GLY A 46 -1.09 -2.98 1.70
N PHE A 47 -0.88 -3.89 0.75
CA PHE A 47 -0.91 -3.58 -0.67
C PHE A 47 -2.33 -3.59 -1.24
N TYR A 48 -2.59 -2.70 -2.19
CA TYR A 48 -3.76 -2.72 -3.04
C TYR A 48 -3.34 -2.50 -4.50
N HIS A 49 -4.17 -2.97 -5.43
CA HIS A 49 -3.96 -2.75 -6.85
C HIS A 49 -4.41 -1.33 -7.26
N CYS A 50 -3.48 -0.52 -7.75
CA CYS A 50 -3.69 0.91 -7.98
C CYS A 50 -3.89 1.31 -9.45
N ASN A 51 -3.83 0.37 -10.41
CA ASN A 51 -4.11 0.57 -11.83
C ASN A 51 -3.35 1.72 -12.56
N ILE A 52 -2.17 2.16 -12.07
CA ILE A 52 -1.54 3.43 -12.51
C ILE A 52 -0.60 3.29 -13.73
N LYS A 53 -0.06 2.11 -14.03
CA LYS A 53 0.95 1.94 -15.09
C LYS A 53 0.87 0.59 -15.81
N LYS A 54 1.24 -0.48 -15.10
CA LYS A 54 1.19 -1.88 -15.56
C LYS A 54 0.06 -2.61 -14.84
N GLU A 55 -0.46 -3.66 -15.47
CA GLU A 55 -1.52 -4.52 -14.93
C GLU A 55 -1.21 -5.16 -13.56
N ASN A 56 0.02 -5.06 -13.04
CA ASN A 56 0.42 -5.65 -11.75
C ASN A 56 1.08 -4.66 -10.79
N THR A 57 0.87 -3.35 -10.98
CA THR A 57 1.42 -2.34 -10.05
C THR A 57 0.55 -2.27 -8.79
N VAL A 58 1.17 -2.36 -7.63
CA VAL A 58 0.50 -2.29 -6.33
C VAL A 58 1.07 -1.15 -5.50
N ARG A 59 0.25 -0.61 -4.60
CA ARG A 59 0.65 0.44 -3.66
C ARG A 59 0.32 0.04 -2.24
N CYS A 60 1.20 0.37 -1.29
CA CYS A 60 0.87 0.29 0.12
C CYS A 60 -0.07 1.44 0.53
N PHE A 61 -1.18 1.16 1.23
CA PHE A 61 -2.10 2.20 1.71
C PHE A 61 -1.50 3.10 2.81
N PHE A 62 -0.48 2.62 3.52
CA PHE A 62 0.09 3.28 4.70
C PHE A 62 1.33 4.13 4.38
N CYS A 63 2.30 3.56 3.65
CA CYS A 63 3.56 4.24 3.33
C CYS A 63 3.65 4.68 1.86
N PHE A 64 2.61 4.40 1.06
CA PHE A 64 2.50 4.78 -0.36
C PHE A 64 3.59 4.19 -1.28
N LEU A 65 4.38 3.23 -0.79
CA LEU A 65 5.36 2.47 -1.58
C LEU A 65 4.67 1.83 -2.78
N LEU A 66 5.21 2.08 -3.98
CA LEU A 66 4.78 1.50 -5.24
C LEU A 66 5.74 0.39 -5.66
N LEU A 67 5.22 -0.78 -5.99
CA LEU A 67 6.00 -1.91 -6.49
C LEU A 67 5.30 -2.55 -7.70
N ASP A 68 6.09 -3.01 -8.67
CA ASP A 68 5.64 -3.74 -9.85
C ASP A 68 6.49 -5.01 -10.08
N ASN A 69 6.34 -5.69 -11.23
CA ASN A 69 7.16 -6.87 -11.60
C ASN A 69 7.19 -7.97 -10.51
N TRP A 70 6.00 -8.31 -9.99
CA TRP A 70 5.84 -9.38 -9.03
C TRP A 70 5.97 -10.77 -9.67
N THR A 71 6.54 -11.72 -8.93
CA THR A 71 6.59 -13.14 -9.26
C THR A 71 5.74 -13.96 -8.28
N LYS A 72 5.38 -15.21 -8.64
CA LYS A 72 4.59 -16.10 -7.78
C LYS A 72 5.28 -16.44 -6.44
N ASN A 73 6.61 -16.33 -6.41
CA ASN A 73 7.45 -16.72 -5.27
C ASN A 73 7.80 -15.53 -4.37
N ASP A 74 7.52 -14.30 -4.80
CA ASP A 74 7.78 -13.11 -3.99
C ASP A 74 6.89 -13.15 -2.74
N ASP A 75 7.50 -12.93 -1.58
CA ASP A 75 6.75 -12.68 -0.37
C ASP A 75 6.44 -11.17 -0.27
N PRO A 76 5.14 -10.78 -0.20
CA PRO A 76 4.78 -9.38 -0.12
C PRO A 76 5.39 -8.65 1.07
N GLN A 77 5.52 -9.30 2.23
CA GLN A 77 6.06 -8.69 3.42
C GLN A 77 7.58 -8.50 3.32
N GLU A 78 8.31 -9.54 2.92
CA GLU A 78 9.76 -9.46 2.73
C GLU A 78 10.11 -8.37 1.70
N ARG A 79 9.40 -8.35 0.57
CA ARG A 79 9.63 -7.36 -0.49
C ARG A 79 9.29 -5.94 -0.03
N HIS A 80 8.22 -5.78 0.76
CA HIS A 80 7.87 -4.49 1.35
C HIS A 80 9.00 -3.97 2.24
N LEU A 81 9.44 -4.77 3.22
CA LEU A 81 10.47 -4.34 4.17
C LEU A 81 11.85 -4.18 3.52
N SER A 82 12.13 -4.90 2.43
CA SER A 82 13.36 -4.72 1.66
C SER A 82 13.40 -3.37 0.92
N ASN A 83 12.24 -2.87 0.46
CA ASN A 83 12.15 -1.60 -0.28
C ASN A 83 11.81 -0.40 0.61
N ASN A 84 11.14 -0.62 1.73
CA ASN A 84 10.87 0.39 2.74
C ASN A 84 10.94 -0.22 4.16
N PRO A 85 12.14 -0.37 4.73
CA PRO A 85 12.34 -0.99 6.04
C PRO A 85 11.75 -0.16 7.20
N ASN A 86 11.26 1.05 6.95
CA ASN A 86 10.68 1.92 7.97
C ASN A 86 9.14 1.88 8.02
N CYS A 87 8.49 1.09 7.15
CA CYS A 87 7.03 0.97 7.18
C CYS A 87 6.56 0.26 8.46
N ILE A 88 5.97 1.03 9.38
CA ILE A 88 5.45 0.54 10.67
C ILE A 88 4.34 -0.50 10.44
N PHE A 89 3.43 -0.28 9.49
CA PHE A 89 2.37 -1.23 9.19
C PHE A 89 2.92 -2.60 8.75
N ALA A 90 3.93 -2.61 7.87
CA ALA A 90 4.55 -3.85 7.41
C ALA A 90 5.28 -4.61 8.53
N LYS A 91 5.88 -3.87 9.48
CA LYS A 91 6.53 -4.44 10.68
C LYS A 91 5.52 -5.04 11.65
N LEU A 92 4.33 -4.44 11.77
CA LEU A 92 3.31 -4.88 12.71
C LEU A 92 2.91 -6.34 12.45
N ASN A 93 2.81 -6.74 11.18
CA ASN A 93 2.47 -8.11 10.75
C ASN A 93 1.25 -8.71 11.47
N LYS A 94 0.28 -7.86 11.82
CA LYS A 94 -0.99 -8.25 12.43
C LYS A 94 -2.08 -8.13 11.39
N ASP A 95 -3.04 -9.04 11.44
CA ASP A 95 -4.26 -8.92 10.64
C ASP A 95 -5.04 -7.69 11.11
N GLN A 96 -5.60 -6.94 10.15
CA GLN A 96 -6.20 -5.65 10.47
C GLN A 96 -7.40 -5.76 11.43
N ASP A 97 -8.15 -6.86 11.33
CA ASP A 97 -9.31 -7.14 12.19
C ASP A 97 -8.92 -7.42 13.66
N ASN A 98 -7.63 -7.68 13.92
CA ASN A 98 -7.09 -7.92 15.26
C ASN A 98 -6.43 -6.67 15.87
N LEU A 99 -6.52 -5.51 15.22
CA LEU A 99 -6.03 -4.25 15.77
C LEU A 99 -7.02 -3.71 16.80
N THR A 100 -6.48 -3.28 17.94
CA THR A 100 -7.23 -2.44 18.88
C THR A 100 -7.53 -1.07 18.25
N VAL A 101 -8.53 -0.36 18.78
CA VAL A 101 -8.85 1.02 18.35
C VAL A 101 -7.63 1.94 18.47
N SER A 102 -6.84 1.79 19.53
CA SER A 102 -5.62 2.58 19.74
C SER A 102 -4.56 2.28 18.67
N GLU A 103 -4.34 1.01 18.33
CA GLU A 103 -3.41 0.63 17.26
C GLU A 103 -3.88 1.16 15.89
N LEU A 104 -5.17 1.03 15.59
CA LEU A 104 -5.73 1.58 14.35
C LEU A 104 -5.57 3.10 14.29
N ASN A 105 -5.85 3.82 15.37
CA ASN A 105 -5.66 5.27 15.45
C ASN A 105 -4.20 5.67 15.19
N LEU A 106 -3.23 4.95 15.77
CA LEU A 106 -1.81 5.19 15.51
C LEU A 106 -1.47 4.95 14.04
N VAL A 107 -1.97 3.87 13.44
CA VAL A 107 -1.76 3.57 12.02
C VAL A 107 -2.31 4.69 11.13
N ILE A 108 -3.50 5.24 11.43
CA ILE A 108 -4.09 6.33 10.64
C ILE A 108 -3.31 7.63 10.81
N GLN A 109 -2.90 7.97 12.03
CA GLN A 109 -2.10 9.17 12.29
C GLN A 109 -0.75 9.11 11.57
N GLU A 110 -0.03 7.99 11.66
CA GLU A 110 1.25 7.80 11.00
C GLU A 110 1.11 7.76 9.47
N ARG A 111 0.03 7.17 8.93
CA ARG A 111 -0.29 7.25 7.51
C ARG A 111 -0.44 8.71 7.05
N ASN A 112 -1.15 9.55 7.81
CA ASN A 112 -1.34 10.96 7.45
C ASN A 112 -0.01 11.72 7.46
N LYS A 113 0.87 11.45 8.44
CA LYS A 113 2.23 11.99 8.45
C LYS A 113 3.01 11.55 7.20
N ASN A 114 2.98 10.26 6.86
CA ASN A 114 3.63 9.75 5.65
C ASN A 114 3.11 10.45 4.38
N MET A 115 1.81 10.74 4.32
CA MET A 115 1.19 11.43 3.19
C MET A 115 1.71 12.86 3.06
N ILE A 116 1.74 13.61 4.17
CA ILE A 116 2.25 14.99 4.21
C ILE A 116 3.74 15.03 3.82
N VAL A 117 4.56 14.14 4.39
CA VAL A 117 5.99 14.07 4.07
C VAL A 117 6.21 13.77 2.59
N ARG A 118 5.42 12.84 2.01
CA ARG A 118 5.48 12.53 0.58
C ARG A 118 5.05 13.71 -0.29
N PHE A 119 3.97 14.40 0.09
CA PHE A 119 3.47 15.57 -0.63
C PHE A 119 4.52 16.69 -0.66
N ILE A 120 5.06 17.05 0.52
CA ILE A 120 6.11 18.06 0.65
C ILE A 120 7.36 17.64 -0.14
N GLY A 121 7.78 16.38 -0.03
CA GLY A 121 8.95 15.86 -0.75
C GLY A 121 8.80 15.96 -2.27
N LEU A 122 7.60 15.71 -2.82
CA LEU A 122 7.35 15.90 -4.25
C LEU A 122 7.38 17.38 -4.66
N PHE A 123 6.85 18.28 -3.83
CA PHE A 123 6.93 19.73 -4.09
C PHE A 123 8.38 20.24 -4.06
N LEU A 124 9.16 19.86 -3.05
CA LEU A 124 10.56 20.28 -2.91
C LEU A 124 11.49 19.68 -3.98
N LEU A 125 11.16 18.51 -4.53
CA LEU A 125 11.91 17.91 -5.65
C LEU A 125 11.61 18.57 -7.00
N VAL A 126 10.47 19.24 -7.15
CA VAL A 126 10.09 19.96 -8.39
C VAL A 126 10.69 21.37 -8.44
N GLU A 127 11.02 21.98 -7.30
CA GLU A 127 11.66 23.31 -7.24
C GLU A 127 13.19 23.30 -7.49
N ILE A 128 13.81 22.12 -7.66
CA ILE A 128 15.26 21.95 -7.87
C ILE A 128 15.59 21.50 -9.31
N ILE A 129 14.60 21.39 -10.21
CA ILE A 129 14.78 21.05 -11.62
C ILE A 129 14.44 22.25 -12.52
#